data_AF-A0A4R8ME93-F1
#
_entry.id   AF-A0A4R8ME93-F1
#
_cell.length_a   1.000
_cell.length_b   1.000
_cell.length_c   1.000
_cell.angle_alpha   90.00
_cell.angle_beta   90.00
_cell.angle_gamma   90.00
#
_symmetry.space_group_name_H-M   'P 1'
#
loop_
_entity.id
_entity.type
_entity.pdbx_description
1 polymer ?
#
loop_
_entity_poly.entity_id
_entity_poly.type
_entity_poly.pdbx_seq_one_letter_code
_entity_poly.pdbx_strand_id
1 'polypeptide(L)'
;MEFYTCQYCYKEFDPKRRRVQKYCSNSCRSKAHHARKKIEMKLPTVSDSEAKTEVTTLPTAPEKTKVDSMSLAGTGNAAAGSLLADTIKAAFTPLNNKPATKGDLENLKKQILTRYYKINNLAPRHDGALPYFDMDTGDVVYFF
;
A
#
# COMPACT_ATOMS: atom_id res chain seq x y z
N MET A 1 35.00 -24.60 3.06
CA MET A 1 33.75 -24.38 2.33
C MET A 1 33.98 -23.19 1.42
N GLU A 2 33.78 -23.34 0.11
CA GLU A 2 33.81 -22.18 -0.80
C GLU A 2 32.45 -21.51 -0.76
N PHE A 3 32.37 -20.33 -0.16
CA PHE A 3 31.16 -19.53 -0.16
C PHE A 3 31.07 -18.74 -1.47
N TYR A 4 29.90 -18.80 -2.11
CA TYR A 4 29.63 -18.03 -3.32
C TYR A 4 28.83 -16.79 -2.93
N THR A 5 29.09 -15.67 -3.59
CA THR A 5 28.31 -14.44 -3.37
C THR A 5 27.11 -14.41 -4.31
N CYS A 6 25.91 -14.25 -3.77
CA CYS A 6 24.70 -14.16 -4.60
C CYS A 6 24.69 -12.86 -5.41
N GLN A 7 24.49 -12.95 -6.73
CA GLN A 7 24.44 -11.79 -7.63
C GLN A 7 23.20 -10.88 -7.48
N TYR A 8 22.32 -11.16 -6.51
CA TYR A 8 21.12 -10.35 -6.25
C TYR A 8 21.13 -9.73 -4.86
N CYS A 9 21.31 -10.55 -3.82
CA CYS A 9 21.29 -10.08 -2.44
C CYS A 9 22.68 -9.91 -1.83
N TYR A 10 23.74 -10.22 -2.57
CA TYR A 10 25.16 -10.11 -2.17
C TYR A 10 25.53 -10.85 -0.87
N LYS A 11 24.66 -11.74 -0.40
CA LYS A 11 24.95 -12.64 0.72
C LYS A 11 25.78 -13.82 0.25
N GLU A 12 26.67 -14.25 1.13
CA GLU A 12 27.40 -15.51 1.00
C GLU A 12 26.45 -16.69 1.18
N PHE A 13 26.59 -17.71 0.36
CA PHE A 13 25.82 -18.95 0.46
C PHE A 13 26.65 -20.16 0.02
N ASP A 14 26.29 -21.32 0.55
CA ASP A 14 26.86 -22.60 0.13
C ASP A 14 26.12 -23.12 -1.12
N PRO A 15 26.77 -23.25 -2.28
CA PRO A 15 26.10 -23.69 -3.50
C PRO A 15 25.75 -25.18 -3.47
N LYS A 16 24.49 -25.51 -3.76
CA LYS A 16 24.05 -26.89 -4.00
C LYS A 16 24.65 -27.45 -5.29
N ARG A 17 24.96 -26.59 -6.26
CA ARG A 17 25.67 -26.92 -7.51
C ARG A 17 26.87 -25.99 -7.72
N ARG A 18 28.08 -26.51 -7.48
CA ARG A 18 29.35 -25.76 -7.62
C ARG A 18 29.53 -25.26 -9.07
N ARG A 19 30.22 -24.12 -9.23
CA ARG A 19 30.54 -23.43 -10.51
C ARG A 19 29.37 -22.93 -11.37
N VAL A 20 28.14 -23.42 -11.16
CA VAL A 20 26.96 -23.05 -11.98
C VAL A 20 26.02 -22.11 -11.23
N GLN A 21 25.88 -22.26 -9.91
CA GLN A 21 24.88 -21.56 -9.13
C GLN A 21 25.27 -20.10 -8.83
N LYS A 22 24.56 -19.15 -9.46
CA LYS A 22 24.77 -17.69 -9.31
C LYS A 22 23.94 -17.04 -8.19
N TYR A 23 22.90 -17.72 -7.71
CA TYR A 23 21.93 -17.19 -6.75
C TYR A 23 21.73 -18.13 -5.57
N CYS A 24 21.54 -17.56 -4.38
CA CYS A 24 21.32 -18.35 -3.16
C CYS A 24 19.95 -19.04 -3.11
N SER A 25 18.97 -18.58 -3.91
CA SER A 25 17.60 -19.09 -3.91
C SER A 25 16.87 -18.81 -5.23
N ASN A 26 15.79 -19.56 -5.48
CA ASN A 26 14.89 -19.32 -6.61
C ASN A 26 14.25 -17.93 -6.57
N SER A 27 13.97 -17.41 -5.37
CA SER A 27 13.43 -16.05 -5.21
C SER A 27 14.45 -14.99 -5.67
N CYS A 28 15.72 -15.13 -5.32
CA CYS A 28 16.79 -14.24 -5.79
C CYS A 28 17.00 -14.33 -7.31
N ARG A 29 16.91 -15.55 -7.88
CA ARG A 29 16.96 -15.76 -9.33
C ARG A 29 15.82 -15.04 -10.04
N SER A 30 14.57 -15.20 -9.59
CA SER A 30 13.40 -14.57 -10.19
C SER A 30 13.44 -13.05 -10.06
N LYS A 31 13.79 -12.52 -8.87
CA LYS A 31 13.90 -11.07 -8.67
C LYS A 31 14.99 -10.43 -9.53
N ALA A 32 16.15 -11.09 -9.68
CA ALA A 32 17.21 -10.63 -10.58
C ALA A 32 16.78 -10.62 -12.05
N HIS A 33 15.98 -11.59 -12.50
CA HIS A 33 15.40 -11.59 -13.84
C HIS A 33 14.44 -10.40 -14.05
N HIS A 34 13.52 -10.17 -13.12
CA HIS A 34 12.59 -9.04 -13.21
C HIS A 34 13.29 -7.68 -13.13
N ALA A 35 14.35 -7.55 -12.34
CA ALA A 35 15.14 -6.33 -12.26
C ALA A 35 15.79 -5.99 -13.62
N ARG A 36 16.39 -6.98 -14.31
CA ARG A 36 16.97 -6.80 -15.64
C ARG A 36 15.92 -6.43 -16.69
N LYS A 37 14.78 -7.13 -16.70
CA LYS A 37 13.68 -6.83 -17.62
C LYS A 37 13.11 -5.41 -17.45
N LYS A 38 13.05 -4.91 -16.20
CA LYS A 38 12.63 -3.52 -15.92
C LYS A 38 13.65 -2.48 -16.40
N ILE A 39 14.93 -2.83 -16.46
CA ILE A 39 16.01 -1.97 -17.00
C ILE A 39 15.95 -1.97 -18.53
N GLU A 40 15.77 -3.14 -19.16
CA GLU A 40 15.62 -3.27 -20.61
C GLU A 40 14.41 -2.49 -21.15
N MET A 41 13.28 -2.49 -20.44
CA MET A 41 12.11 -1.69 -20.83
C MET A 41 12.26 -0.17 -20.65
N LYS A 42 13.35 0.29 -20.02
CA LYS A 42 13.64 1.71 -19.78
C LYS A 42 14.76 2.26 -20.67
N LEU A 43 15.39 1.44 -21.50
CA LEU A 43 16.43 1.90 -22.41
C LEU A 43 15.81 2.16 -23.81
N PRO A 44 15.84 3.40 -24.33
CA PRO A 44 15.57 3.62 -25.74
C PRO A 44 16.63 2.91 -26.57
N THR A 45 16.21 2.12 -27.56
CA THR A 45 17.06 1.67 -28.66
C THR A 45 17.65 2.90 -29.35
N VAL A 46 18.93 3.18 -29.12
CA VAL A 46 19.67 4.16 -29.90
C VAL A 46 20.33 3.40 -31.05
N SER A 47 19.80 3.65 -32.24
CA SER A 47 20.37 3.24 -33.53
C SER A 47 21.74 3.86 -33.73
N ASP A 48 22.65 3.07 -34.29
CA ASP A 48 23.97 3.46 -34.75
C ASP A 48 23.92 4.67 -35.68
N SER A 49 24.72 5.70 -35.39
CA SER A 49 25.27 6.68 -36.35
C SER A 49 26.41 7.46 -35.70
N GLU A 50 27.41 7.72 -36.51
CA GLU A 50 28.81 7.87 -36.17
C GLU A 50 29.24 9.31 -35.77
N ALA A 51 30.46 9.36 -35.23
CA ALA A 51 31.42 10.47 -35.25
C ALA A 51 31.15 11.70 -34.35
N LYS A 52 32.03 11.93 -33.36
CA LYS A 52 33.32 12.65 -33.54
C LYS A 52 33.97 12.92 -32.16
N THR A 53 35.22 12.48 -32.03
CA THR A 53 36.41 13.06 -31.34
C THR A 53 36.16 14.14 -30.27
N GLU A 54 36.69 14.09 -29.04
CA GLU A 54 38.11 14.32 -28.71
C GLU A 54 38.42 14.06 -27.22
N VAL A 55 39.71 13.85 -26.95
CA VAL A 55 40.35 13.41 -25.71
C VAL A 55 40.73 14.60 -24.81
N THR A 56 40.92 14.33 -23.50
CA THR A 56 41.73 15.09 -22.50
C THR A 56 41.05 16.37 -21.94
N THR A 57 40.99 16.70 -20.63
CA THR A 57 41.89 16.57 -19.47
C THR A 57 41.09 16.77 -18.14
N LEU A 58 41.59 16.21 -17.02
CA LEU A 58 41.39 16.73 -15.64
C LEU A 58 42.48 17.80 -15.36
N PRO A 59 42.40 18.76 -14.38
CA PRO A 59 41.80 18.62 -13.03
C PRO A 59 41.20 19.89 -12.34
N THR A 60 40.54 19.69 -11.17
CA THR A 60 40.58 20.51 -9.92
C THR A 60 39.27 21.17 -9.40
N ALA A 61 38.93 20.78 -8.14
CA ALA A 61 38.11 21.44 -7.09
C ALA A 61 36.56 21.50 -7.20
N PRO A 62 35.83 21.43 -6.06
CA PRO A 62 34.60 20.64 -5.95
C PRO A 62 33.33 21.48 -6.11
N GLU A 63 32.57 21.20 -7.18
CA GLU A 63 31.21 21.70 -7.30
C GLU A 63 30.23 20.69 -6.68
N LYS A 64 29.43 21.22 -5.75
CA LYS A 64 28.31 20.61 -5.02
C LYS A 64 27.77 19.36 -5.70
N THR A 65 27.99 18.23 -5.06
CA THR A 65 27.59 16.91 -5.54
C THR A 65 26.09 16.89 -5.83
N LYS A 66 25.72 16.48 -7.05
CA LYS A 66 24.36 16.15 -7.53
C LYS A 66 23.75 14.94 -6.80
N VAL A 67 23.90 14.85 -5.48
CA VAL A 67 23.27 13.79 -4.68
C VAL A 67 21.90 14.23 -4.16
N ASP A 68 21.63 15.54 -4.09
CA ASP A 68 20.31 16.04 -3.66
C ASP A 68 19.22 15.92 -4.74
N SER A 69 19.57 15.66 -6.01
CA SER A 69 18.58 15.47 -7.08
C SER A 69 18.12 14.03 -7.24
N MET A 70 18.66 13.08 -6.46
CA MET A 70 18.25 11.67 -6.50
C MET A 70 17.08 11.33 -5.56
N SER A 71 16.52 12.32 -4.83
CA SER A 71 15.47 12.09 -3.82
C SER A 71 14.15 12.82 -4.06
N LEU A 72 13.89 13.34 -5.26
CA LEU A 72 12.57 13.93 -5.62
C LEU A 72 11.81 13.13 -6.69
N ALA A 73 12.50 12.61 -7.72
CA ALA A 73 11.87 11.84 -8.79
C ALA A 73 11.55 10.38 -8.40
N GLY A 74 12.33 9.80 -7.47
CA GLY A 74 12.10 8.45 -6.94
C GLY A 74 11.01 8.41 -5.86
N THR A 75 10.98 9.40 -4.98
CA THR A 75 9.97 9.57 -3.92
C THR A 75 8.67 10.15 -4.47
N GLY A 76 8.73 11.12 -5.40
CA GLY A 76 7.55 11.73 -6.01
C GLY A 76 6.70 10.75 -6.81
N ASN A 77 7.33 9.91 -7.64
CA ASN A 77 6.61 8.89 -8.42
C ASN A 77 6.15 7.70 -7.56
N ALA A 78 6.91 7.32 -6.53
CA ALA A 78 6.50 6.26 -5.62
C ALA A 78 5.33 6.70 -4.71
N ALA A 79 5.38 7.93 -4.17
CA ALA A 79 4.31 8.50 -3.37
C ALA A 79 3.04 8.79 -4.20
N ALA A 80 3.19 9.31 -5.42
CA ALA A 80 2.07 9.47 -6.35
C ALA A 80 1.47 8.11 -6.76
N GLY A 81 2.31 7.11 -7.00
CA GLY A 81 1.88 5.75 -7.34
C GLY A 81 1.13 5.05 -6.21
N SER A 82 1.59 5.17 -4.95
CA SER A 82 0.88 4.60 -3.80
C SER A 82 -0.46 5.29 -3.56
N LEU A 83 -0.51 6.63 -3.70
CA LEU A 83 -1.75 7.39 -3.54
C LEU A 83 -2.78 7.04 -4.63
N LEU A 84 -2.34 6.84 -5.87
CA LEU A 84 -3.21 6.34 -6.95
C LEU A 84 -3.65 4.88 -6.73
N ALA A 85 -2.77 4.01 -6.25
CA ALA A 85 -3.13 2.61 -6.00
C ALA A 85 -4.14 2.48 -4.85
N ASP A 86 -3.97 3.23 -3.77
CA ASP A 86 -4.85 3.19 -2.60
C ASP A 86 -6.23 3.79 -2.88
N THR A 87 -6.31 4.84 -3.70
CA THR A 87 -7.60 5.43 -4.13
C THR A 87 -8.39 4.49 -5.04
N ILE A 88 -7.73 3.85 -6.00
CA ILE A 88 -8.36 2.81 -6.84
C ILE A 88 -8.83 1.65 -5.97
N LYS A 89 -7.99 1.16 -5.05
CA LYS A 89 -8.37 0.08 -4.15
C LYS A 89 -9.59 0.44 -3.31
N ALA A 90 -9.63 1.63 -2.72
CA ALA A 90 -10.76 2.10 -1.92
C ALA A 90 -12.07 2.23 -2.75
N ALA A 91 -11.98 2.67 -4.00
CA ALA A 91 -13.13 2.78 -4.90
C ALA A 91 -13.74 1.40 -5.25
N PHE A 92 -12.89 0.40 -5.52
CA PHE A 92 -13.32 -0.94 -5.93
C PHE A 92 -13.48 -1.95 -4.79
N THR A 93 -13.15 -1.59 -3.55
CA THR A 93 -13.46 -2.44 -2.39
C THR A 93 -14.98 -2.49 -2.13
N PRO A 94 -15.59 -3.69 -2.01
CA PRO A 94 -17.01 -3.82 -1.67
C PRO A 94 -17.28 -3.35 -0.25
N LEU A 95 -18.49 -2.87 0.02
CA LEU A 95 -18.86 -2.19 1.29
C LEU A 95 -18.49 -2.99 2.54
N ASN A 96 -18.72 -4.31 2.53
CA ASN A 96 -18.44 -5.20 3.67
C ASN A 96 -16.95 -5.38 3.96
N ASN A 97 -16.08 -5.07 3.00
CA ASN A 97 -14.62 -5.15 3.14
C ASN A 97 -13.99 -3.76 3.31
N LYS A 98 -14.80 -2.68 3.35
CA LYS A 98 -14.29 -1.34 3.65
C LYS A 98 -14.03 -1.21 5.15
N PRO A 99 -12.91 -0.60 5.56
CA PRO A 99 -12.67 -0.31 6.96
C PRO A 99 -13.71 0.71 7.45
N ALA A 100 -14.23 0.50 8.67
CA ALA A 100 -15.17 1.43 9.27
C ALA A 100 -14.50 2.79 9.52
N THR A 101 -15.19 3.87 9.15
CA THR A 101 -14.74 5.23 9.44
C THR A 101 -15.17 5.65 10.85
N LYS A 102 -14.56 6.72 11.38
CA LYS A 102 -15.00 7.30 12.66
C LYS A 102 -16.46 7.77 12.61
N GLY A 103 -16.91 8.29 11.47
CA GLY A 103 -18.30 8.68 11.26
C GLY A 103 -19.26 7.49 11.33
N ASP A 104 -18.86 6.34 10.77
CA ASP A 104 -19.65 5.11 10.87
C ASP A 104 -19.77 4.65 12.33
N LEU A 105 -18.68 4.71 13.09
CA LEU A 105 -18.68 4.39 14.52
C LEU A 105 -19.55 5.35 15.33
N GLU A 106 -19.53 6.64 15.03
CA GLU A 106 -20.40 7.63 15.69
C GLU A 106 -21.88 7.41 15.37
N ASN A 107 -22.19 7.06 14.11
CA ASN A 107 -23.55 6.73 13.70
C ASN A 107 -24.04 5.45 14.37
N LEU A 108 -23.20 4.42 14.43
CA LEU A 108 -23.48 3.18 15.15
C LEU A 108 -23.71 3.46 16.65
N LYS A 109 -22.86 4.29 17.25
CA LYS A 109 -23.00 4.70 18.66
C LYS A 109 -24.35 5.38 18.91
N LYS A 110 -24.79 6.29 18.04
CA LYS A 110 -26.12 6.93 18.17
C LYS A 110 -27.25 5.91 18.06
N GLN A 111 -27.15 4.97 17.13
CA GLN A 111 -28.19 3.96 16.93
C GLN A 111 -28.28 2.94 18.07
N ILE A 112 -27.16 2.56 18.69
CA ILE A 112 -27.11 1.57 19.78
C ILE A 112 -27.34 2.20 21.15
N LEU A 113 -26.85 3.41 21.40
CA LEU A 113 -27.01 4.09 22.70
C LEU A 113 -28.35 4.83 22.84
N THR A 114 -29.29 4.63 21.92
CA THR A 114 -30.63 5.19 22.08
C THR A 114 -31.35 4.40 23.16
N ARG A 115 -31.68 5.04 24.28
CA ARG A 115 -32.30 4.37 25.43
C ARG A 115 -33.68 3.80 25.14
N TYR A 116 -34.49 4.49 24.34
CA TYR A 116 -35.89 4.14 24.09
C TYR A 116 -36.12 3.69 22.65
N TYR A 117 -36.59 2.45 22.46
CA TYR A 117 -36.92 1.90 21.15
C TYR A 117 -38.42 1.69 20.98
N LYS A 118 -39.01 2.27 19.93
CA LYS A 118 -40.46 2.13 19.68
C LYS A 118 -40.83 0.68 19.39
N ILE A 119 -41.89 0.20 20.05
CA ILE A 119 -42.41 -1.16 19.89
C ILE A 119 -43.56 -1.12 18.88
N ASN A 120 -43.32 -1.61 17.65
CA ASN A 120 -44.31 -1.50 16.57
C ASN A 120 -45.42 -2.55 16.64
N ASN A 121 -45.21 -3.64 17.37
CA ASN A 121 -46.17 -4.75 17.51
C ASN A 121 -47.08 -4.62 18.74
N LEU A 122 -47.03 -3.51 19.46
CA LEU A 122 -47.85 -3.25 20.64
C LEU A 122 -48.78 -2.07 20.38
N ALA A 123 -50.06 -2.20 20.76
CA ALA A 123 -51.02 -1.14 20.57
C ALA A 123 -50.69 0.08 21.46
N PRO A 124 -51.06 1.30 21.04
CA PRO A 124 -51.02 2.48 21.90
C PRO A 124 -51.85 2.26 23.17
N ARG A 125 -51.47 2.91 24.26
CA ARG A 125 -52.28 2.94 25.49
C ARG A 125 -53.62 3.64 25.21
N HIS A 126 -54.61 3.45 26.08
CA HIS A 126 -55.94 4.09 25.97
C HIS A 126 -55.89 5.61 25.75
N ASP A 127 -54.85 6.29 26.24
CA ASP A 127 -54.67 7.74 26.11
C ASP A 127 -53.98 8.17 24.79
N GLY A 128 -53.62 7.22 23.91
CA GLY A 128 -52.92 7.46 22.66
C GLY A 128 -51.39 7.42 22.74
N ALA A 129 -50.82 7.31 23.94
CA ALA A 129 -49.37 7.19 24.13
C ALA A 129 -48.81 5.92 23.46
N LEU A 130 -47.67 6.06 22.78
CA LEU A 130 -46.97 5.02 22.05
C LEU A 130 -46.03 4.21 22.96
N PRO A 131 -45.93 2.89 22.77
CA PRO A 131 -45.05 2.05 23.56
C PRO A 131 -43.58 2.09 23.09
N TYR A 132 -42.67 2.19 24.04
CA TYR A 132 -41.22 2.13 23.85
C TYR A 132 -40.60 1.14 24.84
N PHE A 133 -39.55 0.44 24.41
CA PHE A 133 -38.72 -0.41 25.26
C PHE A 133 -37.58 0.44 25.83
N ASP A 134 -37.46 0.50 27.16
CA ASP A 134 -36.35 1.18 27.85
C ASP A 134 -35.19 0.21 28.05
N MET A 135 -34.05 0.49 27.42
CA MET A 135 -32.85 -0.34 27.52
C MET A 135 -32.16 -0.31 28.88
N ASP A 136 -32.38 0.73 29.69
CA ASP A 136 -31.74 0.84 31.02
C ASP A 136 -32.49 0.02 32.07
N THR A 137 -33.82 0.02 32.02
CA THR A 137 -34.69 -0.65 33.02
C THR A 137 -35.19 -2.02 32.54
N GLY A 138 -35.24 -2.24 31.22
CA GLY A 138 -35.80 -3.46 30.62
C GLY A 138 -37.33 -3.48 30.56
N ASP A 139 -37.97 -2.36 30.88
CA ASP A 139 -39.43 -2.24 30.96
C ASP A 139 -40.02 -1.58 29.71
N VAL A 140 -41.33 -1.82 29.50
CA VAL A 140 -42.12 -1.12 28.49
C VAL A 140 -42.67 0.17 29.08
N VAL A 141 -42.21 1.30 28.55
CA VAL A 141 -42.65 2.65 28.93
C VAL A 141 -43.48 3.27 27.80
N TYR A 142 -44.31 4.27 28.13
CA TYR A 142 -45.22 4.89 27.16
C TYR A 142 -44.99 6.40 27.09
N PHE A 143 -44.83 6.93 25.89
CA PHE A 143 -44.62 8.36 25.60
C PHE A 143 -45.55 8.84 24.48
N PHE A 144 -45.89 10.12 24.48
CA PHE A 144 -46.63 10.76 23.39
C PHE A 144 -45.72 11.08 22.20
#